data_AF-V3Z9Y0-F1
#
_entry.id   AF-V3Z9Y0-F1
#
_cell.length_a   1.000
_cell.length_b   1.000
_cell.length_c   1.000
_cell.angle_alpha   90.00
_cell.angle_beta   90.00
_cell.angle_gamma   90.00
#
_symmetry.space_group_name_H-M   'P 1'
#
loop_
_entity.id
_entity.type
_entity.pdbx_description
1 polymer ?
#
loop_
_entity_poly.entity_id
_entity_poly.type
_entity_poly.pdbx_seq_one_letter_code
_entity_poly.pdbx_strand_id
1 'polypeptide(L)'
;MQQYSLSICRLSLFLHMRKRVSRPIDIFLSHDWPRGIYNYGNVKELLRKKSFFAEEIEQNKLGSEPNEELLHVLKPDYWFAAHLHVKFPAIVQHQTNNGEEEKLTKFLSLDKCLPRRNFLQVIDIPHDNNIPLKLQLDPEWLSIIKQTNHLLNLGPASCFMPGIGSNERYGLNHDVLIVQV
;
A
#
# COMPACT_ATOMS: atom_id res chain seq x y z
N MET A 1 15.23 6.08 -7.70
CA MET A 1 14.38 6.90 -6.79
C MET A 1 13.29 7.70 -7.52
N GLN A 2 13.01 7.46 -8.81
CA GLN A 2 12.04 8.25 -9.61
C GLN A 2 10.65 7.60 -9.75
N GLN A 3 10.47 6.33 -9.34
CA GLN A 3 9.19 5.60 -9.46
C GLN A 3 8.18 5.89 -8.33
N TYR A 4 8.64 6.43 -7.20
CA TYR A 4 7.81 6.67 -6.00
C TYR A 4 6.79 7.80 -6.20
N SER A 5 7.10 8.79 -7.04
CA SER A 5 6.29 10.00 -7.22
C SER A 5 4.97 9.75 -7.96
N LEU A 6 4.94 8.83 -8.93
CA LEU A 6 3.71 8.38 -9.59
C LEU A 6 2.79 7.56 -8.67
N SER A 7 3.35 6.91 -7.63
CA SER A 7 2.58 6.07 -6.71
C SER A 7 1.78 6.89 -5.69
N ILE A 8 2.32 8.00 -5.19
CA ILE A 8 1.64 8.84 -4.18
C ILE A 8 0.40 9.55 -4.78
N CYS A 9 0.48 10.06 -6.01
CA CYS A 9 -0.68 10.69 -6.69
C CYS A 9 -1.78 9.69 -7.06
N ARG A 10 -1.46 8.41 -7.30
CA ARG A 10 -2.47 7.36 -7.51
C ARG A 10 -3.14 6.93 -6.20
N LEU A 11 -2.42 7.00 -5.07
CA LEU A 11 -2.91 6.63 -3.75
C LEU A 11 -3.98 7.61 -3.24
N SER A 12 -3.77 8.93 -3.43
CA SER A 12 -4.79 9.94 -3.10
C SER A 12 -6.05 9.81 -3.96
N LEU A 13 -5.89 9.45 -5.23
CA LEU A 13 -6.99 9.10 -6.14
C LEU A 13 -7.77 7.88 -5.64
N PHE A 14 -7.06 6.84 -5.20
CA PHE A 14 -7.64 5.62 -4.66
C PHE A 14 -8.39 5.89 -3.34
N LEU A 15 -7.82 6.71 -2.46
CA LEU A 15 -8.46 7.19 -1.22
C LEU A 15 -9.72 8.01 -1.50
N HIS A 16 -9.72 8.89 -2.51
CA HIS A 16 -10.93 9.59 -2.94
C HIS A 16 -12.01 8.63 -3.47
N MET A 17 -11.58 7.53 -4.08
CA MET A 17 -12.46 6.50 -4.66
C MET A 17 -12.93 5.47 -3.61
N ARG A 18 -12.69 5.72 -2.30
CA ARG A 18 -13.19 4.98 -1.11
C ARG A 18 -14.59 4.40 -1.24
N LYS A 19 -15.50 5.11 -1.92
CA LYS A 19 -16.92 4.74 -2.04
C LYS A 19 -17.22 3.76 -3.18
N ARG A 20 -16.22 3.37 -3.96
CA ARG A 20 -16.41 2.66 -5.23
C ARG A 20 -15.76 1.30 -5.28
N VAL A 21 -15.06 0.87 -4.23
CA VAL A 21 -14.58 -0.51 -4.10
C VAL A 21 -15.60 -1.29 -3.28
N SER A 22 -16.46 -2.03 -3.97
CA SER A 22 -17.56 -2.79 -3.36
C SER A 22 -17.15 -4.21 -2.98
N ARG A 23 -16.07 -4.72 -3.58
CA ARG A 23 -15.62 -6.10 -3.42
C ARG A 23 -14.44 -6.17 -2.44
N PRO A 24 -14.42 -7.15 -1.51
CA PRO A 24 -13.28 -7.34 -0.63
C PRO A 24 -12.03 -7.64 -1.45
N ILE A 25 -10.88 -7.13 -1.00
CA ILE A 25 -9.58 -7.37 -1.64
C ILE A 25 -8.88 -8.51 -0.92
N ASP A 26 -8.48 -9.55 -1.63
CA ASP A 26 -7.76 -10.68 -1.04
C ASP A 26 -6.28 -10.36 -0.82
N ILE A 27 -5.63 -9.76 -1.82
CA ILE A 27 -4.19 -9.49 -1.83
C ILE A 27 -3.94 -8.04 -2.20
N PHE A 28 -3.19 -7.34 -1.36
CA PHE A 28 -2.66 -6.00 -1.64
C PHE A 28 -1.14 -6.04 -1.76
N LEU A 29 -0.61 -5.35 -2.77
CA LEU A 29 0.83 -5.24 -3.02
C LEU A 29 1.25 -3.77 -2.93
N SER A 30 2.24 -3.48 -2.09
CA SER A 30 2.90 -2.17 -2.03
C SER A 30 4.41 -2.33 -2.14
N HIS A 31 5.10 -1.25 -2.50
CA HIS A 31 6.55 -1.23 -2.38
C HIS A 31 6.95 -0.92 -0.94
N ASP A 32 6.45 0.20 -0.41
CA ASP A 32 6.76 0.65 0.96
C ASP A 32 5.80 0.03 1.97
N TRP A 33 6.25 -0.09 3.20
CA TRP A 33 5.43 -0.63 4.29
C TRP A 33 4.31 0.34 4.67
N PRO A 34 3.14 -0.13 5.12
CA PRO A 34 2.22 0.71 5.88
C PRO A 34 2.93 1.27 7.11
N ARG A 35 2.81 2.58 7.33
CA ARG A 35 3.32 3.20 8.56
C ARG A 35 2.66 2.53 9.78
N GLY A 36 3.44 2.32 10.85
CA GLY A 36 2.95 1.65 12.06
C GLY A 36 2.83 0.12 11.97
N ILE A 37 3.07 -0.52 10.82
CA ILE A 37 2.93 -2.00 10.68
C ILE A 37 3.85 -2.79 11.62
N TYR A 38 4.96 -2.18 12.03
CA TYR A 38 5.90 -2.75 12.98
C TYR A 38 5.26 -3.06 14.34
N ASN A 39 4.19 -2.35 14.73
CA ASN A 39 3.44 -2.59 15.98
C ASN A 39 2.72 -3.95 16.01
N TYR A 40 2.56 -4.59 14.85
CA TYR A 40 1.82 -5.85 14.68
C TYR A 40 2.72 -7.07 14.51
N GLY A 41 4.03 -6.92 14.72
CA GLY A 41 5.02 -7.99 14.59
C GLY A 41 6.14 -7.90 15.63
N ASN A 42 7.21 -8.67 15.45
CA ASN A 42 8.31 -8.73 16.42
C ASN A 42 9.31 -7.58 16.23
N VAL A 43 9.01 -6.42 16.82
CA VAL A 43 9.89 -5.23 16.78
C VAL A 43 11.28 -5.51 17.34
N LYS A 44 11.40 -6.32 18.39
CA LYS A 44 12.70 -6.66 19.00
C LYS A 44 13.61 -7.38 18.00
N GLU A 45 13.05 -8.34 17.24
CA GLU A 45 13.80 -9.03 16.20
C GLU A 45 14.16 -8.10 15.03
N LEU A 46 13.22 -7.21 14.64
CA LEU A 46 13.45 -6.21 13.61
C LEU A 46 14.63 -5.29 13.98
N LEU A 47 14.63 -4.74 15.20
CA LEU A 47 15.69 -3.85 15.68
C LEU A 47 17.02 -4.58 15.90
N ARG A 48 16.99 -5.88 16.24
CA ARG A 48 18.23 -6.70 16.28
C ARG A 48 18.87 -6.81 14.89
N LYS A 49 18.06 -6.90 13.83
CA LYS A 49 18.55 -6.96 12.44
C LYS A 49 18.93 -5.58 11.91
N LYS A 50 18.18 -4.54 12.28
CA LYS A 50 18.30 -3.16 11.78
C LYS A 50 18.02 -2.17 12.91
N SER A 51 19.05 -1.90 13.71
CA SER A 51 18.95 -1.02 14.88
C SER A 51 18.61 0.43 14.52
N PHE A 52 18.99 0.89 13.33
CA PHE A 52 18.72 2.25 12.85
C PHE A 52 17.21 2.56 12.67
N PHE A 53 16.34 1.54 12.63
CA PHE A 53 14.90 1.77 12.65
C PHE A 53 14.36 2.22 14.00
N ALA A 54 15.14 2.15 15.08
CA ALA A 54 14.67 2.51 16.43
C ALA A 54 14.14 3.94 16.50
N GLU A 55 14.89 4.90 15.95
CA GLU A 55 14.50 6.31 15.95
C GLU A 55 13.27 6.57 15.08
N GLU A 56 13.21 5.98 13.88
CA GLU A 56 12.06 6.14 12.99
C GLU A 56 10.79 5.48 13.55
N ILE A 57 10.91 4.40 14.30
CA ILE A 57 9.81 3.75 15.01
C ILE A 57 9.33 4.62 16.17
N GLU A 58 10.26 5.16 16.96
CA GLU A 58 9.93 6.06 18.08
C GLU A 58 9.23 7.34 17.60
N GLN A 59 9.67 7.90 16.47
CA GLN A 59 9.04 9.08 15.85
C GLN A 59 7.79 8.74 15.04
N ASN A 60 7.40 7.47 14.93
CA ASN A 60 6.30 6.99 14.10
C ASN A 60 6.40 7.48 12.63
N LYS A 61 7.58 7.34 12.03
CA LYS A 61 7.88 7.73 10.63
C LYS A 61 8.22 6.56 9.71
N LEU A 62 8.50 5.38 10.28
CA LEU A 62 8.86 4.20 9.48
C LEU A 62 7.66 3.72 8.65
N GLY A 63 7.74 3.88 7.33
CA GLY A 63 6.71 3.45 6.37
C GLY A 63 5.93 4.60 5.75
N SER A 64 4.91 4.25 4.97
CA SER A 64 4.07 5.17 4.22
C SER A 64 2.73 5.37 4.93
N GLU A 65 2.43 6.62 5.28
CA GLU A 65 1.16 7.04 5.89
C GLU A 65 -0.07 6.70 5.02
N PRO A 66 -0.12 7.02 3.72
CA PRO A 66 -1.29 6.65 2.94
C PRO A 66 -1.44 5.12 2.78
N ASN A 67 -0.37 4.33 2.88
CA ASN A 67 -0.51 2.86 2.96
C ASN A 67 -1.09 2.39 4.31
N GLU A 68 -0.79 3.09 5.42
CA GLU A 68 -1.45 2.84 6.71
C GLU A 68 -2.96 3.07 6.62
N GLU A 69 -3.36 4.19 6.01
CA GLU A 69 -4.78 4.48 5.78
C GLU A 69 -5.43 3.39 4.93
N LEU A 70 -4.80 3.00 3.82
CA LEU A 70 -5.32 1.94 2.95
C LEU A 70 -5.41 0.58 3.63
N LEU A 71 -4.45 0.22 4.47
CA LEU A 71 -4.46 -1.03 5.22
C LEU A 71 -5.71 -1.14 6.10
N HIS A 72 -6.07 -0.06 6.79
CA HIS A 72 -7.24 -0.03 7.68
C HIS A 72 -8.57 0.18 6.95
N VAL A 73 -8.54 0.77 5.75
CA VAL A 73 -9.74 0.96 4.90
C VAL A 73 -10.08 -0.31 4.13
N LEU A 74 -9.11 -0.87 3.40
CA LEU A 74 -9.31 -2.02 2.51
C LEU A 74 -9.35 -3.34 3.27
N LYS A 75 -8.61 -3.42 4.38
CA LYS A 75 -8.51 -4.62 5.24
C LYS A 75 -8.29 -5.89 4.42
N PRO A 76 -7.27 -5.97 3.55
CA PRO A 76 -7.10 -7.13 2.67
C PRO A 76 -6.69 -8.37 3.47
N ASP A 77 -6.87 -9.58 2.94
CA ASP A 77 -6.47 -10.79 3.68
C ASP A 77 -4.94 -10.91 3.76
N TYR A 78 -4.24 -10.47 2.70
CA TYR A 78 -2.79 -10.42 2.59
C TYR A 78 -2.30 -9.04 2.19
N TRP A 79 -1.22 -8.58 2.82
CA TRP A 79 -0.48 -7.39 2.41
C TRP A 79 1.00 -7.74 2.21
N PHE A 80 1.50 -7.60 0.99
CA PHE A 80 2.91 -7.82 0.70
C PHE A 80 3.64 -6.51 0.42
N ALA A 81 4.80 -6.33 1.05
CA ALA A 81 5.64 -5.15 0.86
C ALA A 81 7.12 -5.48 0.67
N ALA A 82 7.90 -4.49 0.27
CA ALA A 82 9.34 -4.60 0.04
C ALA A 82 10.08 -3.40 0.65
N HIS A 83 11.00 -2.80 -0.12
CA HIS A 83 11.80 -1.61 0.20
C HIS A 83 12.82 -1.72 1.33
N LEU A 84 12.41 -2.11 2.54
CA LEU A 84 13.24 -2.02 3.74
C LEU A 84 14.31 -3.12 3.86
N HIS A 85 14.34 -4.05 2.89
CA HIS A 85 15.30 -5.16 2.78
C HIS A 85 15.40 -5.95 4.10
N VAL A 86 14.25 -6.39 4.60
CA VAL A 86 14.15 -7.25 5.78
C VAL A 86 12.88 -8.05 5.69
N LYS A 87 12.96 -9.36 5.96
CA LYS A 87 11.78 -10.19 6.16
C LYS A 87 11.13 -9.88 7.50
N PHE A 88 9.88 -9.46 7.46
CA PHE A 88 9.09 -9.12 8.64
C PHE A 88 7.64 -9.58 8.45
N PRO A 89 7.22 -10.63 9.18
CA PRO A 89 5.82 -11.02 9.25
C PRO A 89 5.09 -10.22 10.35
N ALA A 90 3.86 -9.82 10.08
CA ALA A 90 2.98 -9.16 11.05
C ALA A 90 1.52 -9.56 10.84
N ILE A 91 0.69 -9.49 11.88
CA ILE A 91 -0.74 -9.81 11.82
C ILE A 91 -1.53 -8.62 12.35
N VAL A 92 -2.34 -8.02 11.48
CA VAL A 92 -3.16 -6.86 11.81
C VAL A 92 -4.59 -7.33 12.07
N GLN A 93 -5.07 -7.10 13.29
CA GLN A 93 -6.47 -7.36 13.67
C GLN A 93 -7.30 -6.11 13.40
N HIS A 94 -8.30 -6.22 12.53
CA HIS A 94 -9.23 -5.15 12.24
C HIS A 94 -10.51 -5.33 13.03
N GLN A 95 -10.85 -4.33 13.85
CA GLN A 95 -12.16 -4.28 14.49
C GLN A 95 -13.24 -3.96 13.43
N THR A 96 -14.32 -4.73 13.44
CA THR A 96 -15.53 -4.44 12.67
C THR A 96 -16.53 -3.76 13.60
N ASN A 97 -17.19 -2.69 13.12
CA ASN A 97 -18.07 -1.85 13.92
C ASN A 97 -19.31 -2.58 14.46
N ASN A 98 -19.53 -3.84 14.08
CA ASN A 98 -20.74 -4.59 14.38
C ASN A 98 -20.51 -5.78 15.34
N GLY A 99 -19.32 -5.92 15.95
CA GLY A 99 -19.04 -7.00 16.91
C GLY A 99 -18.99 -8.41 16.31
N GLU A 100 -19.15 -8.54 15.00
CA GLU A 100 -19.18 -9.79 14.27
C GLU A 100 -17.92 -9.84 13.38
N GLU A 101 -16.99 -10.68 13.82
CA GLU A 101 -15.76 -11.14 13.17
C GLU A 101 -14.58 -10.14 13.07
N GLU A 102 -13.48 -10.50 13.74
CA GLU A 102 -12.17 -9.86 13.58
C GLU A 102 -11.58 -10.23 12.20
N LYS A 103 -11.56 -9.29 11.27
CA LYS A 103 -10.85 -9.49 10.00
C LYS A 103 -9.34 -9.39 10.24
N LEU A 104 -8.57 -10.36 9.73
CA LEU A 104 -7.12 -10.38 9.85
C LEU A 104 -6.46 -10.03 8.52
N THR A 105 -5.48 -9.13 8.56
CA THR A 105 -4.53 -8.94 7.45
C THR A 105 -3.19 -9.57 7.82
N LYS A 106 -2.74 -10.51 7.00
CA LYS A 106 -1.40 -11.11 7.09
C LYS A 106 -0.42 -10.26 6.31
N PHE A 107 0.42 -9.51 7.01
CA PHE A 107 1.47 -8.71 6.40
C PHE A 107 2.76 -9.52 6.28
N LEU A 108 3.42 -9.41 5.14
CA LEU A 108 4.76 -9.96 4.93
C LEU A 108 5.59 -9.02 4.08
N SER A 109 6.76 -8.64 4.60
CA SER A 109 7.83 -8.07 3.80
C SER A 109 8.92 -9.10 3.47
N LEU A 110 9.65 -8.85 2.39
CA LEU A 110 10.78 -9.68 1.97
C LEU A 110 12.11 -8.91 1.98
N ASP A 111 13.21 -9.67 2.06
CA ASP A 111 14.57 -9.12 1.97
C ASP A 111 14.99 -8.92 0.50
N LYS A 112 16.12 -8.25 0.27
CA LYS A 112 16.70 -8.10 -1.07
C LYS A 112 17.20 -9.44 -1.58
N CYS A 113 17.12 -9.66 -2.89
CA CYS A 113 17.63 -10.83 -3.62
C CYS A 113 19.17 -10.92 -3.58
N LEU A 114 19.71 -11.19 -2.40
CA LEU A 114 21.14 -11.38 -2.14
C LEU A 114 21.38 -12.78 -1.56
N PRO A 115 22.59 -13.34 -1.70
CA PRO A 115 22.93 -14.63 -1.13
C PRO A 115 22.66 -14.66 0.38
N ARG A 116 22.13 -15.79 0.87
CA ARG A 116 21.82 -16.04 2.30
C ARG A 116 20.81 -15.07 2.93
N ARG A 117 19.90 -14.50 2.12
CA ARG A 117 18.79 -13.66 2.57
C ARG A 117 17.44 -14.32 2.30
N ASN A 118 16.44 -13.95 3.10
CA ASN A 118 15.07 -14.45 2.96
C ASN A 118 14.27 -13.58 1.99
N PHE A 119 14.61 -13.65 0.70
CA PHE A 119 14.04 -12.80 -0.35
C PHE A 119 12.86 -13.43 -1.10
N LEU A 120 12.61 -14.74 -0.94
CA LEU A 120 11.54 -15.46 -1.60
C LEU A 120 10.68 -16.20 -0.56
N GLN A 121 9.36 -16.12 -0.73
CA GLN A 121 8.40 -16.92 -0.01
C GLN A 121 7.30 -17.38 -0.96
N VAL A 122 7.04 -18.68 -0.97
CA VAL A 122 5.91 -19.28 -1.70
C VAL A 122 4.77 -19.43 -0.72
N ILE A 123 3.57 -19.05 -1.13
CA ILE A 123 2.35 -19.08 -0.31
C ILE A 123 1.26 -19.75 -1.14
N ASP A 124 0.61 -20.74 -0.54
CA ASP A 124 -0.56 -21.38 -1.12
C ASP A 124 -1.81 -20.59 -0.74
N ILE A 125 -2.53 -20.11 -1.74
CA ILE A 125 -3.77 -19.34 -1.59
C ILE A 125 -4.91 -20.22 -2.09
N PRO A 126 -6.01 -20.37 -1.32
CA PRO A 126 -7.13 -21.19 -1.73
C PRO A 126 -7.72 -20.66 -3.05
N HIS A 127 -7.96 -21.57 -3.99
CA HIS A 127 -8.52 -21.28 -5.30
C HIS A 127 -9.58 -22.33 -5.65
N ASP A 128 -10.68 -21.91 -6.26
CA ASP A 128 -11.71 -22.82 -6.75
C ASP A 128 -11.22 -23.53 -8.03
N ASN A 129 -10.99 -24.84 -7.93
CA ASN A 129 -10.52 -25.68 -9.04
C ASN A 129 -11.44 -25.66 -10.28
N ASN A 130 -12.69 -25.23 -10.14
CA ASN A 130 -13.62 -25.09 -11.26
C ASN A 130 -13.38 -23.81 -12.07
N ILE A 131 -12.67 -22.83 -11.50
CA ILE A 131 -12.37 -21.54 -12.14
C ILE A 131 -10.99 -21.64 -12.80
N PRO A 132 -10.86 -21.33 -14.11
CA PRO A 132 -9.56 -21.35 -14.76
C PRO A 132 -8.67 -20.21 -14.23
N LEU A 133 -7.39 -20.52 -13.95
CA LEU A 133 -6.38 -19.53 -13.58
C LEU A 133 -6.02 -18.65 -14.79
N LYS A 134 -6.75 -17.56 -14.97
CA LYS A 134 -6.50 -16.57 -16.03
C LYS A 134 -6.33 -15.19 -15.41
N LEU A 135 -5.30 -14.46 -15.84
CA LEU A 135 -5.15 -13.06 -15.51
C LEU A 135 -6.22 -12.24 -16.23
N GLN A 136 -6.96 -11.44 -15.47
CA GLN A 136 -8.03 -10.58 -15.96
C GLN A 136 -7.90 -9.19 -15.35
N LEU A 137 -8.41 -8.18 -16.06
CA LEU A 137 -8.51 -6.83 -15.54
C LEU A 137 -9.77 -6.73 -14.68
N ASP A 138 -9.64 -6.16 -13.49
CA ASP A 138 -10.80 -5.94 -12.63
C ASP A 138 -11.71 -4.82 -13.21
N PRO A 139 -13.01 -5.08 -13.45
CA PRO A 139 -13.91 -4.09 -14.03
C PRO A 139 -14.11 -2.83 -13.17
N GLU A 140 -14.04 -2.96 -11.85
CA GLU A 140 -14.17 -1.82 -10.93
C GLU A 140 -12.95 -0.91 -11.08
N TRP A 141 -11.74 -1.48 -11.11
CA TRP A 141 -10.51 -0.75 -11.39
C TRP A 141 -10.51 -0.08 -12.77
N LEU A 142 -11.00 -0.76 -13.81
CA LEU A 142 -11.15 -0.15 -15.14
C LEU A 142 -12.13 1.04 -15.12
N SER A 143 -13.21 0.93 -14.36
CA SER A 143 -14.16 2.03 -14.17
C SER A 143 -13.50 3.21 -13.44
N ILE A 144 -12.70 2.94 -12.41
CA ILE A 144 -11.93 3.96 -11.69
C ILE A 144 -11.00 4.68 -12.65
N ILE A 145 -10.16 3.94 -13.39
CA ILE A 145 -9.21 4.51 -14.37
C ILE A 145 -9.94 5.36 -15.41
N LYS A 146 -11.04 4.84 -15.98
CA LYS A 146 -11.81 5.56 -17.00
C LYS A 146 -12.37 6.87 -16.46
N GLN A 147 -12.93 6.86 -15.24
CA GLN A 147 -13.50 8.04 -14.62
C GLN A 147 -12.43 9.07 -14.26
N THR A 148 -11.24 8.63 -13.87
CA THR A 148 -10.14 9.53 -13.51
C THR A 148 -9.21 9.85 -14.67
N ASN A 149 -9.52 9.40 -15.90
CA ASN A 149 -8.64 9.60 -17.05
C ASN A 149 -8.37 11.08 -17.35
N HIS A 150 -9.34 11.96 -17.06
CA HIS A 150 -9.18 13.41 -17.21
C HIS A 150 -8.19 14.05 -16.23
N LEU A 151 -7.80 13.33 -15.17
CA LEU A 151 -6.77 13.75 -14.21
C LEU A 151 -5.37 13.28 -14.61
N LEU A 152 -5.27 12.44 -15.64
CA LEU A 152 -3.99 11.98 -16.18
C LEU A 152 -3.56 12.91 -17.31
N ASN A 153 -2.41 13.57 -17.14
CA ASN A 153 -1.73 14.24 -18.24
C ASN A 153 -0.49 13.43 -18.64
N LEU A 154 -0.46 13.00 -19.91
CA LEU A 154 0.68 12.29 -20.50
C LEU A 154 1.62 13.24 -21.25
N GLY A 155 1.26 14.52 -21.34
CA GLY A 155 2.13 15.56 -21.89
C GLY A 155 3.17 16.03 -20.86
N PRO A 156 4.22 16.73 -21.31
CA PRO A 156 5.27 17.27 -20.43
C PRO A 156 4.77 18.43 -19.54
N ALA A 157 3.53 18.88 -19.75
CA ALA A 157 2.92 19.96 -18.98
C ALA A 157 2.50 19.48 -17.58
N SER A 158 2.99 20.17 -16.55
CA SER A 158 2.62 19.91 -15.16
C SER A 158 1.10 19.97 -15.00
N CYS A 159 0.50 18.87 -14.52
CA CYS A 159 -0.93 18.77 -14.23
C CYS A 159 -1.12 18.77 -12.72
N PHE A 160 -2.06 19.59 -12.24
CA PHE A 160 -2.38 19.71 -10.82
C PHE A 160 -3.58 18.83 -10.47
N MET A 161 -3.48 18.08 -9.38
CA MET A 161 -4.54 17.22 -8.89
C MET A 161 -5.57 18.01 -8.05
N PRO A 162 -6.86 17.65 -8.11
CA PRO A 162 -7.89 18.25 -7.26
C PRO A 162 -7.65 17.91 -5.79
N GLY A 163 -7.90 18.88 -4.91
CA GLY A 163 -7.70 18.75 -3.48
C GLY A 163 -8.88 18.14 -2.72
N ILE A 164 -8.66 17.79 -1.44
CA ILE A 164 -9.73 17.36 -0.54
C ILE A 164 -10.71 18.52 -0.34
N GLY A 165 -11.92 18.37 -0.90
CA GLY A 165 -13.08 19.20 -0.57
C GLY A 165 -13.12 20.62 -1.15
N SER A 166 -12.24 20.97 -2.09
CA SER A 166 -12.22 22.31 -2.71
C SER A 166 -12.14 22.25 -4.24
N ASN A 167 -12.66 23.30 -4.90
CA ASN A 167 -12.32 23.63 -6.29
C ASN A 167 -10.92 24.30 -6.39
N GLU A 168 -10.11 24.22 -5.34
CA GLU A 168 -8.83 24.91 -5.23
C GLU A 168 -7.64 23.95 -5.28
N ARG A 169 -6.47 24.53 -5.56
CA ARG A 169 -5.19 23.82 -5.75
C ARG A 169 -4.78 23.07 -4.48
N TYR A 170 -4.40 21.80 -4.61
CA TYR A 170 -3.81 21.07 -3.48
C TYR A 170 -2.36 21.51 -3.27
N GLY A 171 -2.11 22.20 -2.15
CA GLY A 171 -0.75 22.53 -1.71
C GLY A 171 -0.12 21.36 -0.98
N LEU A 172 0.78 20.64 -1.64
CA LEU A 172 1.70 19.74 -0.95
C LEU A 172 2.74 20.64 -0.25
N ASN A 173 2.57 20.91 1.04
CA ASN A 173 3.55 21.65 1.87
C ASN A 173 4.80 20.81 2.21
N HIS A 174 5.24 19.97 1.28
CA HIS A 174 6.58 19.42 1.24
C HIS A 174 7.03 19.50 -0.22
N ASP A 175 8.11 20.23 -0.47
CA ASP A 175 8.68 20.49 -1.79
C ASP A 175 8.87 19.21 -2.59
N VAL A 176 7.89 18.89 -3.43
CA VAL A 176 8.00 17.88 -4.49
C VAL A 176 7.65 18.57 -5.79
N LEU A 177 8.67 19.20 -6.39
CA LEU A 177 8.66 19.63 -7.78
C LEU A 177 8.55 18.40 -8.67
N ILE A 178 7.41 18.25 -9.35
CA ILE A 178 7.19 17.22 -10.34
C ILE A 178 7.74 17.74 -11.67
N VAL A 179 8.92 17.26 -12.05
CA VAL A 179 9.38 17.26 -13.46
C VAL A 179 9.18 15.85 -13.99
N GLN A 180 8.26 15.69 -14.95
CA GLN A 180 8.08 14.44 -15.69
C GLN A 180 9.05 14.45 -16.88
N VAL A 181 9.85 13.40 -17.03
CA VAL A 181 10.56 13.06 -18.28
C VAL A 181 9.84 11.88 -18.92
#